data_AF-A0A158ACD0-F1
#
_entry.id   AF-A0A158ACD0-F1
#
_cell.length_a   1.000
_cell.length_b   1.000
_cell.length_c   1.000
_cell.angle_alpha   90.00
_cell.angle_beta   90.00
_cell.angle_gamma   90.00
#
_symmetry.space_group_name_H-M   'P 1'
#
loop_
_entity.id
_entity.type
_entity.pdbx_description
1 polymer ?
#
loop_
_entity_poly.entity_id
_entity_poly.type
_entity_poly.pdbx_seq_one_letter_code
_entity_poly.pdbx_strand_id
1 'polypeptide(L)'
;MTHLHEREKALADARRLLEALYGSEQPLMWSLVRTVAMNILRHYPRNGDFAEFVGDEKHAQQSAAVACSQCSEIYSARAGNAMVPSSARILPPPVSPHLLQAHSLLLSPQWRGMPPILSALHALDCICLCCMALAAPMGLLVDALDDVDKEVARATMSAAKMPLDDIDRVLAVVGWCYSPALPEALPCEQLVLWDIAERMYLKALGCW
;
A
#
# COMPACT_ATOMS: atom_id res chain seq x y z
N MET A 1 15.85 -0.72 25.55
CA MET A 1 16.53 -1.79 24.79
C MET A 1 15.78 -3.13 24.93
N THR A 2 14.47 -3.16 24.70
CA THR A 2 13.61 -4.35 24.88
C THR A 2 13.10 -4.93 23.55
N HIS A 3 13.08 -4.14 22.47
CA HIS A 3 12.46 -4.53 21.20
C HIS A 3 13.14 -5.67 20.43
N LEU A 4 14.46 -5.85 20.52
CA LEU A 4 15.16 -6.84 19.68
C LEU A 4 14.91 -8.28 20.17
N HIS A 5 14.94 -8.48 21.49
CA HIS A 5 14.67 -9.78 22.08
C HIS A 5 13.19 -10.18 21.96
N GLU A 6 12.27 -9.24 22.18
CA GLU A 6 10.83 -9.47 21.98
C GLU A 6 10.50 -9.84 20.53
N ARG A 7 11.18 -9.19 19.57
CA ARG A 7 11.09 -9.50 18.15
C ARG A 7 11.60 -10.89 17.81
N GLU A 8 12.81 -11.24 18.26
CA GLU A 8 13.38 -12.57 18.00
C GLU A 8 12.48 -13.68 18.54
N LYS A 9 11.92 -13.45 19.73
CA LYS A 9 10.93 -14.35 20.32
C LYS A 9 9.66 -14.43 19.49
N ALA A 10 9.08 -13.30 19.09
CA ALA A 10 7.87 -13.27 18.26
C ALA A 10 8.08 -13.99 16.91
N LEU A 11 9.24 -13.79 16.26
CA LEU A 11 9.61 -14.49 15.02
C LEU A 11 9.83 -15.99 15.23
N ALA A 12 10.41 -16.40 16.35
CA ALA A 12 10.60 -17.81 16.68
C ALA A 12 9.26 -18.50 16.97
N ASP A 13 8.38 -17.86 17.76
CA ASP A 13 7.06 -18.38 18.10
C ASP A 13 6.16 -18.46 16.87
N ALA A 14 6.19 -17.42 16.04
CA ALA A 14 5.60 -17.38 14.72
C ALA A 14 6.04 -18.56 13.83
N ARG A 15 7.35 -18.77 13.70
CA ARG A 15 7.90 -19.84 12.88
C ARG A 15 7.43 -21.21 13.38
N ARG A 16 7.48 -21.45 14.69
CA ARG A 16 6.98 -22.69 15.30
C ARG A 16 5.49 -22.89 15.03
N LEU A 17 4.70 -21.82 15.13
CA LEU A 17 3.29 -21.87 14.78
C LEU A 17 3.14 -22.25 13.31
N LEU A 18 3.76 -21.52 12.38
CA LEU A 18 3.68 -21.79 10.94
C LEU A 18 4.13 -23.22 10.58
N GLU A 19 5.20 -23.74 11.20
CA GLU A 19 5.67 -25.12 11.02
C GLU A 19 4.64 -26.15 11.54
N ALA A 20 4.02 -25.90 12.70
CA ALA A 20 2.96 -26.74 13.26
C ALA A 20 1.68 -26.71 12.40
N LEU A 21 1.33 -25.54 11.86
CA LEU A 21 0.19 -25.39 10.97
C LEU A 21 0.44 -26.06 9.62
N TYR A 22 1.67 -25.96 9.09
CA TYR A 22 2.09 -26.63 7.85
C TYR A 22 1.96 -28.16 7.95
N GLY A 23 2.38 -28.74 9.08
CA GLY A 23 2.29 -30.18 9.33
C GLY A 23 0.86 -30.72 9.52
N SER A 24 -0.14 -29.85 9.66
CA SER A 24 -1.53 -30.26 9.91
C SER A 24 -2.31 -30.65 8.66
N GLU A 25 -1.81 -30.32 7.46
CA GLU A 25 -2.44 -30.54 6.14
C GLU A 25 -3.89 -30.00 5.98
N GLN A 26 -4.42 -29.26 6.95
CA GLN A 26 -5.80 -28.77 6.93
C GLN A 26 -5.92 -27.46 6.11
N PRO A 27 -6.85 -27.36 5.14
CA PRO A 27 -7.05 -26.16 4.33
C PRO A 27 -7.31 -24.88 5.13
N LEU A 28 -8.08 -24.97 6.22
CA LEU A 28 -8.38 -23.85 7.11
C LEU A 28 -7.14 -23.30 7.82
N MET A 29 -6.11 -24.13 8.01
CA MET A 29 -4.88 -23.71 8.68
C MET A 29 -4.04 -22.78 7.81
N TRP A 30 -4.18 -22.85 6.48
CA TRP A 30 -3.46 -21.97 5.56
C TRP A 30 -3.91 -20.52 5.61
N SER A 31 -5.18 -20.24 5.92
CA SER A 31 -5.62 -18.85 6.15
C SER A 31 -4.98 -18.30 7.42
N LEU A 32 -4.94 -19.08 8.51
CA LEU A 32 -4.28 -18.70 9.74
C LEU A 32 -2.77 -18.49 9.56
N VAL A 33 -2.09 -19.38 8.81
CA VAL A 33 -0.67 -19.22 8.43
C VAL A 33 -0.44 -17.88 7.73
N ARG A 34 -1.29 -17.51 6.77
CA ARG A 34 -1.17 -16.23 6.05
C ARG A 34 -1.42 -15.05 6.97
N THR A 35 -2.48 -15.07 7.78
CA THR A 35 -2.78 -13.99 8.73
C THR A 35 -1.64 -13.79 9.73
N VAL A 36 -1.11 -14.89 10.28
CA VAL A 36 0.03 -14.86 11.19
C VAL A 36 1.26 -14.31 10.46
N ALA A 37 1.61 -14.84 9.29
CA ALA A 37 2.76 -14.38 8.49
C ALA A 37 2.66 -12.89 8.13
N MET A 38 1.49 -12.43 7.69
CA MET A 38 1.23 -11.02 7.38
C MET A 38 1.38 -10.16 8.64
N ASN A 39 0.83 -10.56 9.78
CA ASN A 39 0.97 -9.82 11.03
C ASN A 39 2.43 -9.76 11.51
N ILE A 40 3.20 -10.83 11.35
CA ILE A 40 4.63 -10.84 11.72
C ILE A 40 5.44 -9.91 10.81
N LEU A 41 5.24 -9.99 9.50
CA LEU A 41 5.93 -9.14 8.53
C LEU A 41 5.58 -7.66 8.76
N ARG A 42 4.33 -7.38 9.16
CA ARG A 42 3.81 -6.04 9.46
C ARG A 42 4.34 -5.48 10.79
N HIS A 43 4.40 -6.27 11.87
CA HIS A 43 4.84 -5.80 13.19
C HIS A 43 6.36 -5.85 13.41
N TYR A 44 7.07 -6.69 12.67
CA TYR A 44 8.52 -6.88 12.81
C TYR A 44 9.26 -6.76 11.48
N PRO A 45 9.16 -5.61 10.78
CA PRO A 45 9.91 -5.36 9.55
C PRO A 45 11.42 -5.54 9.79
N ARG A 46 12.13 -6.28 8.95
CA ARG A 46 13.59 -6.45 9.10
C ARG A 46 14.27 -5.15 8.68
N ASN A 47 15.19 -4.67 9.52
CA ASN A 47 16.05 -3.55 9.11
C ASN A 47 16.81 -3.91 7.84
N GLY A 48 17.03 -5.19 7.51
CA GLY A 48 17.57 -5.64 6.23
C GLY A 48 16.56 -5.63 5.06
N ASP A 49 15.26 -5.75 5.32
CA ASP A 49 14.21 -5.61 4.29
C ASP A 49 14.03 -4.13 3.89
N PHE A 50 14.47 -3.20 4.75
CA PHE A 50 14.53 -1.77 4.47
C PHE A 50 15.94 -1.24 4.21
N ALA A 51 17.03 -1.84 4.71
CA ALA A 51 18.39 -1.30 4.52
C ALA A 51 18.91 -1.49 3.09
N GLU A 52 18.37 -2.46 2.33
CA GLU A 52 18.56 -2.50 0.88
C GLU A 52 17.80 -1.34 0.18
N PHE A 53 16.79 -0.76 0.83
CA PHE A 53 16.01 0.41 0.37
C PHE A 53 16.41 1.76 1.02
N VAL A 54 17.14 1.79 2.14
CA VAL A 54 17.48 3.03 2.87
C VAL A 54 18.65 3.76 2.20
N GLY A 55 19.50 3.03 1.46
CA GLY A 55 20.39 3.65 0.46
C GLY A 55 19.60 4.41 -0.63
N ASP A 56 18.34 4.03 -0.83
CA ASP A 56 17.40 4.54 -1.81
C ASP A 56 16.41 5.55 -1.20
N GLU A 57 16.42 5.85 0.11
CA GLU A 57 15.42 6.74 0.71
C GLU A 57 15.58 8.19 0.25
N LYS A 58 16.84 8.64 0.09
CA LYS A 58 17.16 9.92 -0.57
C LYS A 58 16.81 9.88 -2.05
N HIS A 59 17.06 8.75 -2.72
CA HIS A 59 16.78 8.59 -4.14
C HIS A 59 15.28 8.44 -4.43
N ALA A 60 14.49 7.91 -3.51
CA ALA A 60 13.04 7.75 -3.54
C ALA A 60 12.34 9.04 -3.13
N GLN A 61 12.85 9.79 -2.15
CA GLN A 61 12.41 11.16 -1.90
C GLN A 61 12.72 12.06 -3.09
N GLN A 62 13.91 11.92 -3.69
CA GLN A 62 14.28 12.64 -4.90
C GLN A 62 13.49 12.16 -6.12
N SER A 63 13.18 10.87 -6.25
CA SER A 63 12.35 10.30 -7.33
C SER A 63 10.87 10.62 -7.16
N ALA A 64 10.34 10.72 -5.94
CA ALA A 64 8.98 11.19 -5.67
C ALA A 64 8.88 12.70 -5.90
N ALA A 65 9.90 13.47 -5.51
CA ALA A 65 9.99 14.90 -5.82
C ALA A 65 10.15 15.13 -7.34
N VAL A 66 10.95 14.30 -8.02
CA VAL A 66 11.12 14.30 -9.48
C VAL A 66 9.88 13.78 -10.18
N ALA A 67 9.16 12.79 -9.65
CA ALA A 67 7.89 12.32 -10.21
C ALA A 67 6.81 13.39 -10.04
N CYS A 68 6.79 14.11 -8.92
CA CYS A 68 5.93 15.27 -8.71
C CYS A 68 6.29 16.42 -9.68
N SER A 69 7.58 16.71 -9.90
CA SER A 69 8.01 17.73 -10.87
C SER A 69 7.83 17.31 -12.33
N GLN A 70 8.05 16.04 -12.65
CA GLN A 70 7.84 15.46 -13.99
C GLN A 70 6.36 15.30 -14.29
N CYS A 71 5.51 15.02 -13.30
CA CYS A 71 4.06 15.17 -13.46
C CYS A 71 3.76 16.61 -13.88
N SER A 72 4.28 17.61 -13.17
CA SER A 72 4.11 19.03 -13.54
C SER A 72 4.58 19.35 -14.98
N GLU A 73 5.71 18.79 -15.43
CA GLU A 73 6.25 18.99 -16.80
C GLU A 73 5.46 18.24 -17.88
N ILE A 74 5.11 16.97 -17.66
CA ILE A 74 4.28 16.15 -18.55
C ILE A 74 2.87 16.76 -18.69
N TYR A 75 2.34 17.36 -17.63
CA TYR A 75 1.06 18.08 -17.67
C TYR A 75 1.18 19.44 -18.36
N SER A 76 2.26 20.19 -18.16
CA SER A 76 2.51 21.44 -18.92
C SER A 76 2.56 21.17 -20.44
N ALA A 77 3.09 20.01 -20.84
CA ALA A 77 3.12 19.57 -22.23
C ALA A 77 1.76 19.08 -22.78
N ARG A 78 0.86 18.56 -21.92
CA ARG A 78 -0.49 18.09 -22.32
C ARG A 78 -1.58 19.17 -22.23
N ALA A 79 -1.44 20.16 -21.35
CA ALA A 79 -2.47 21.15 -21.05
C ALA A 79 -2.52 22.35 -22.03
N GLY A 80 -1.61 22.43 -23.01
CA GLY A 80 -1.65 23.46 -24.04
C GLY A 80 -1.64 24.89 -23.49
N ASN A 81 -0.46 25.41 -23.14
CA ASN A 81 -0.20 26.85 -22.96
C ASN A 81 -1.14 27.62 -22.01
N ALA A 82 -1.32 27.16 -20.78
CA ALA A 82 -1.74 28.03 -19.68
C ALA A 82 -0.50 28.46 -18.88
N MET A 83 -0.03 29.70 -19.09
CA MET A 83 1.01 30.32 -18.26
C MET A 83 0.54 30.39 -16.81
N VAL A 84 1.09 29.55 -15.94
CA VAL A 84 0.89 29.64 -14.49
C VAL A 84 1.81 30.75 -13.95
N PRO A 85 1.29 31.73 -13.18
CA PRO A 85 2.12 32.78 -12.63
C PRO A 85 3.12 32.22 -11.62
N SER A 86 4.38 32.63 -11.78
CA SER A 86 5.49 32.37 -10.86
C SER A 86 5.20 33.09 -9.53
N SER A 87 4.58 32.42 -8.57
CA SER A 87 4.40 32.94 -7.22
C SER A 87 4.69 31.85 -6.20
N ALA A 88 5.65 32.16 -5.33
CA ALA A 88 6.12 31.40 -4.17
C ALA A 88 6.46 29.93 -4.44
N ARG A 89 7.76 29.58 -4.34
CA ARG A 89 8.17 28.19 -4.04
C ARG A 89 7.64 27.85 -2.65
N ILE A 90 6.37 27.49 -2.55
CA ILE A 90 5.84 26.74 -1.43
C ILE A 90 6.69 25.47 -1.44
N LEU A 91 7.50 25.26 -0.39
CA LEU A 91 8.21 24.00 -0.25
C LEU A 91 7.15 22.90 -0.36
N PRO A 92 7.35 21.88 -1.22
CA PRO A 92 6.40 20.79 -1.30
C PRO A 92 6.20 20.25 0.12
N PRO A 93 4.95 20.02 0.54
CA PRO A 93 4.70 19.45 1.86
C PRO A 93 5.53 18.18 2.01
N PRO A 94 6.03 17.88 3.23
CA PRO A 94 6.77 16.64 3.45
C PRO A 94 5.93 15.47 2.95
N VAL A 95 6.51 14.69 2.03
CA VAL A 95 5.84 13.53 1.44
C VAL A 95 5.53 12.55 2.57
N SER A 96 4.26 12.16 2.70
CA SER A 96 3.83 11.19 3.71
C SER A 96 4.68 9.92 3.58
N PRO A 97 5.17 9.33 4.69
CA PRO A 97 5.93 8.07 4.64
C PRO A 97 5.13 6.95 3.97
N HIS A 98 3.80 6.96 4.09
CA HIS A 98 2.92 6.02 3.40
C HIS A 98 2.98 6.18 1.86
N LEU A 99 3.14 7.40 1.34
CA LEU A 99 3.28 7.62 -0.10
C LEU A 99 4.64 7.17 -0.62
N LEU A 100 5.70 7.30 0.17
CA LEU A 100 7.01 6.75 -0.20
C LEU A 100 6.94 5.22 -0.28
N GLN A 101 6.25 4.58 0.66
CA GLN A 101 6.05 3.13 0.63
C GLN A 101 5.11 2.69 -0.50
N ALA A 102 4.05 3.44 -0.79
CA ALA A 102 3.19 3.16 -1.95
C ALA A 102 3.97 3.27 -3.27
N HIS A 103 4.84 4.27 -3.38
CA HIS A 103 5.70 4.47 -4.55
C HIS A 103 6.66 3.29 -4.77
N SER A 104 7.30 2.79 -3.71
CA SER A 104 8.20 1.64 -3.82
C SER A 104 7.46 0.37 -4.25
N LEU A 105 6.21 0.17 -3.80
CA LEU A 105 5.37 -0.94 -4.26
C LEU A 105 5.02 -0.83 -5.75
N LEU A 106 4.64 0.36 -6.23
CA LEU A 106 4.31 0.60 -7.64
C LEU A 106 5.50 0.39 -8.57
N LEU A 107 6.68 0.87 -8.19
CA LEU A 107 7.89 0.77 -9.00
C LEU A 107 8.58 -0.58 -8.91
N SER A 108 8.22 -1.43 -7.95
CA SER A 108 8.85 -2.73 -7.78
C SER A 108 8.66 -3.59 -9.04
N PRO A 109 9.71 -3.98 -9.78
CA PRO A 109 9.57 -4.80 -10.98
C PRO A 109 9.03 -6.21 -10.67
N GLN A 110 9.05 -6.59 -9.40
CA GLN A 110 8.78 -7.95 -8.94
C GLN A 110 7.30 -8.32 -9.08
N TRP A 111 6.36 -7.36 -9.04
CA TRP A 111 4.92 -7.67 -9.03
C TRP A 111 4.43 -8.30 -10.33
N ARG A 112 5.13 -8.11 -11.45
CA ARG A 112 4.78 -8.70 -12.76
C ARG A 112 5.05 -10.21 -12.84
N GLY A 113 5.93 -10.74 -11.99
CA GLY A 113 6.23 -12.17 -11.92
C GLY A 113 5.55 -12.89 -10.75
N MET A 114 4.80 -12.16 -9.92
CA MET A 114 4.17 -12.74 -8.73
C MET A 114 2.91 -13.55 -9.08
N PRO A 115 2.59 -14.57 -8.27
CA PRO A 115 1.27 -15.21 -8.29
C PRO A 115 0.14 -14.16 -8.20
N PRO A 116 -0.99 -14.35 -8.90
CA PRO A 116 -2.05 -13.35 -8.97
C PRO A 116 -2.55 -12.85 -7.62
N ILE A 117 -2.68 -13.77 -6.66
CA ILE A 117 -3.09 -13.47 -5.28
C ILE A 117 -2.09 -12.52 -4.60
N LEU A 118 -0.79 -12.81 -4.68
CA LEU A 118 0.24 -11.98 -4.04
C LEU A 118 0.33 -10.61 -4.70
N SER A 119 0.17 -10.55 -6.02
CA SER A 119 0.17 -9.26 -6.71
C SER A 119 -1.07 -8.42 -6.41
N ALA A 120 -2.24 -9.05 -6.26
CA ALA A 120 -3.46 -8.36 -5.82
C ALA A 120 -3.33 -7.82 -4.39
N LEU A 121 -2.69 -8.58 -3.48
CA LEU A 121 -2.40 -8.12 -2.13
C LEU A 121 -1.46 -6.91 -2.13
N HIS A 122 -0.40 -6.91 -2.94
CA HIS A 122 0.48 -5.75 -3.07
C HIS A 122 -0.21 -4.51 -3.66
N ALA A 123 -1.08 -4.70 -4.67
CA ALA A 123 -1.89 -3.61 -5.19
C ALA A 123 -2.81 -3.04 -4.11
N LEU A 124 -3.41 -3.91 -3.29
CA LEU A 124 -4.24 -3.50 -2.15
C LEU A 124 -3.44 -2.75 -1.09
N ASP A 125 -2.24 -3.24 -0.72
CA ASP A 125 -1.36 -2.55 0.22
C ASP A 125 -1.02 -1.14 -0.27
N CYS A 126 -0.73 -0.99 -1.57
CA CYS A 126 -0.50 0.31 -2.18
C CYS A 126 -1.73 1.23 -2.05
N ILE A 127 -2.93 0.73 -2.33
CA ILE A 127 -4.19 1.48 -2.17
C ILE A 127 -4.38 1.91 -0.71
N CYS A 128 -4.18 0.99 0.24
CA CYS A 128 -4.30 1.24 1.67
C CYS A 128 -3.33 2.33 2.14
N LEU A 129 -2.06 2.27 1.70
CA LEU A 129 -1.06 3.30 1.98
C LEU A 129 -1.47 4.68 1.44
N CYS A 130 -2.03 4.73 0.24
CA CYS A 130 -2.55 5.97 -0.34
C CYS A 130 -3.77 6.50 0.44
N CYS A 131 -4.66 5.60 0.87
CA CYS A 131 -5.80 5.96 1.72
C CYS A 131 -5.33 6.55 3.06
N MET A 132 -4.34 5.93 3.73
CA MET A 132 -3.77 6.47 4.98
C MET A 132 -3.14 7.85 4.78
N ALA A 133 -2.43 8.06 3.67
CA ALA A 133 -1.86 9.37 3.35
C ALA A 133 -2.93 10.46 3.18
N LEU A 134 -4.09 10.12 2.63
CA LEU A 134 -5.23 11.04 2.46
C LEU A 134 -6.09 11.18 3.70
N ALA A 135 -6.17 10.16 4.54
CA ALA A 135 -6.94 10.18 5.78
C ALA A 135 -6.40 11.23 6.77
N ALA A 136 -5.06 11.34 6.87
CA ALA A 136 -4.40 12.27 7.78
C ALA A 136 -4.85 13.75 7.63
N PRO A 137 -4.82 14.37 6.43
CA PRO A 137 -5.30 15.74 6.25
C PRO A 137 -6.83 15.87 6.40
N MET A 138 -7.59 14.78 6.30
CA MET A 138 -9.04 14.78 6.51
C MET A 138 -9.43 14.70 8.00
N GLY A 139 -8.46 14.53 8.91
CA GLY A 139 -8.72 14.32 10.33
C GLY A 139 -9.39 12.98 10.63
N LEU A 140 -9.31 12.02 9.70
CA LEU A 140 -9.77 10.66 9.92
C LEU A 140 -8.74 9.95 10.80
N LEU A 141 -9.14 9.54 12.00
CA LEU A 141 -8.34 8.71 12.88
C LEU A 141 -8.24 7.33 12.24
N VAL A 142 -7.11 7.05 11.60
CA VAL A 142 -6.72 5.69 11.27
C VAL A 142 -5.95 5.19 12.47
N ASP A 143 -6.57 4.34 13.28
CA ASP A 143 -5.83 3.68 14.35
C ASP A 143 -4.64 2.96 13.72
N ALA A 144 -3.44 3.23 14.25
CA ALA A 144 -2.17 2.91 13.60
C ALA A 144 -1.91 1.41 13.39
N LEU A 145 -2.85 0.54 13.76
CA LEU A 145 -2.60 -0.88 13.96
C LEU A 145 -3.59 -1.84 13.33
N ASP A 146 -4.80 -1.44 12.93
CA ASP A 146 -5.74 -2.37 12.34
C ASP A 146 -6.16 -1.87 10.97
N ASP A 147 -6.13 -2.81 10.02
CA ASP A 147 -6.61 -2.75 8.63
C ASP A 147 -7.40 -1.49 8.26
N VAL A 148 -7.03 -0.84 7.13
CA VAL A 148 -7.85 0.26 6.60
C VAL A 148 -9.28 -0.23 6.54
N ASP A 149 -10.11 0.27 7.47
CA ASP A 149 -11.49 -0.16 7.56
C ASP A 149 -12.11 0.10 6.20
N LYS A 150 -13.02 -0.78 5.78
CA LYS A 150 -13.86 -0.55 4.60
C LYS A 150 -14.45 0.86 4.62
N GLU A 151 -14.75 1.40 5.81
CA GLU A 151 -15.20 2.77 5.99
C GLU A 151 -14.11 3.82 5.68
N VAL A 152 -12.88 3.64 6.15
CA VAL A 152 -11.75 4.55 5.87
C VAL A 152 -11.37 4.50 4.39
N ALA A 153 -11.26 3.31 3.79
CA ALA A 153 -11.01 3.15 2.36
C ALA A 153 -12.11 3.83 1.54
N ARG A 154 -13.38 3.58 1.88
CA ARG A 154 -14.51 4.23 1.20
C ARG A 154 -14.45 5.75 1.33
N ALA A 155 -14.25 6.28 2.53
CA ALA A 155 -14.23 7.72 2.79
C ALA A 155 -13.09 8.41 2.03
N THR A 156 -11.88 7.86 2.08
CA THR A 156 -10.70 8.44 1.43
C THR A 156 -10.74 8.31 -0.09
N MET A 157 -11.16 7.17 -0.63
CA MET A 157 -11.36 7.01 -2.08
C MET A 157 -12.49 7.90 -2.61
N SER A 158 -13.57 8.08 -1.84
CA SER A 158 -14.65 9.02 -2.19
C SER A 158 -14.15 10.47 -2.19
N ALA A 159 -13.36 10.86 -1.19
CA ALA A 159 -12.75 12.19 -1.13
C ALA A 159 -11.75 12.43 -2.28
N ALA A 160 -11.04 11.38 -2.71
CA ALA A 160 -10.19 11.38 -3.90
C ALA A 160 -10.99 11.37 -5.22
N LYS A 161 -12.33 11.35 -5.17
CA LYS A 161 -13.24 11.27 -6.33
C LYS A 161 -12.96 10.06 -7.22
N MET A 162 -12.64 8.93 -6.60
CA MET A 162 -12.54 7.66 -7.33
C MET A 162 -13.92 7.23 -7.85
N PRO A 163 -14.00 6.62 -9.05
CA PRO A 163 -15.23 6.02 -9.55
C PRO A 163 -15.83 5.04 -8.55
N LEU A 164 -17.17 5.04 -8.42
CA LEU A 164 -17.88 4.15 -7.49
C LEU A 164 -17.55 2.68 -7.74
N ASP A 165 -17.47 2.26 -9.01
CA ASP A 165 -17.07 0.91 -9.41
C ASP A 165 -15.68 0.51 -8.88
N ASP A 166 -14.74 1.45 -8.83
CA ASP A 166 -13.40 1.19 -8.29
C ASP A 166 -13.44 1.02 -6.77
N ILE A 167 -14.24 1.85 -6.09
CA ILE A 167 -14.46 1.73 -4.65
C ILE A 167 -15.06 0.37 -4.33
N ASP A 168 -16.13 -0.03 -5.03
CA ASP A 168 -16.79 -1.32 -4.81
C ASP A 168 -15.85 -2.51 -5.06
N ARG A 169 -15.01 -2.44 -6.10
CA ARG A 169 -13.98 -3.46 -6.37
C ARG A 169 -12.96 -3.57 -5.25
N VAL A 170 -12.43 -2.44 -4.76
CA VAL A 170 -11.47 -2.45 -3.65
C VAL A 170 -12.13 -3.01 -2.39
N LEU A 171 -13.34 -2.58 -2.05
CA LEU A 171 -14.05 -3.07 -0.87
C LEU A 171 -14.40 -4.56 -0.96
N ALA A 172 -14.69 -5.06 -2.16
CA ALA A 172 -14.87 -6.49 -2.39
C ALA A 172 -13.56 -7.26 -2.15
N VAL A 173 -12.42 -6.75 -2.62
CA VAL A 173 -11.10 -7.38 -2.40
C VAL A 173 -10.68 -7.30 -0.93
N VAL A 174 -10.90 -6.17 -0.25
CA VAL A 174 -10.74 -6.06 1.21
C VAL A 174 -11.57 -7.14 1.90
N GLY A 175 -12.87 -7.22 1.60
CA GLY A 175 -13.75 -8.26 2.16
C GLY A 175 -13.30 -9.69 1.87
N TRP A 176 -12.73 -9.93 0.69
CA TRP A 176 -12.17 -11.21 0.28
C TRP A 176 -10.91 -11.58 1.09
N CYS A 177 -10.00 -10.63 1.32
CA CYS A 177 -8.75 -10.86 2.07
C CYS A 177 -8.99 -11.26 3.53
N TYR A 178 -10.04 -10.71 4.15
CA TYR A 178 -10.41 -10.99 5.53
C TYR A 178 -11.51 -12.06 5.66
N SER A 179 -11.89 -12.72 4.57
CA SER A 179 -12.84 -13.83 4.63
C SER A 179 -12.21 -15.03 5.33
N PRO A 180 -12.90 -15.65 6.32
CA PRO A 180 -12.37 -16.81 7.05
C PRO A 180 -12.13 -18.04 6.16
N ALA A 181 -12.88 -18.14 5.07
CA ALA A 181 -12.62 -19.06 3.97
C ALA A 181 -12.27 -18.20 2.75
N LEU A 182 -10.98 -18.15 2.39
CA LEU A 182 -10.53 -17.43 1.18
C LEU A 182 -11.27 -18.02 -0.03
N PRO A 183 -12.13 -17.23 -0.71
CA PRO A 183 -12.80 -17.68 -1.92
C PRO A 183 -11.78 -18.07 -3.00
N GLU A 184 -12.08 -19.09 -3.81
CA GLU A 184 -11.14 -19.61 -4.82
C GLU A 184 -10.74 -18.57 -5.88
N ALA A 185 -11.61 -17.59 -6.16
CA ALA A 185 -11.38 -16.56 -7.16
C ALA A 185 -11.25 -15.16 -6.54
N LEU A 186 -10.32 -14.37 -7.09
CA LEU A 186 -10.21 -12.95 -6.82
C LEU A 186 -11.48 -12.21 -7.31
N PRO A 187 -12.03 -11.26 -6.53
CA PRO A 187 -13.24 -10.51 -6.92
C PRO A 187 -13.07 -9.67 -8.18
N CYS A 188 -11.83 -9.34 -8.56
CA CYS A 188 -11.50 -8.64 -9.79
C CYS A 188 -10.12 -9.03 -10.30
N GLU A 189 -9.85 -8.72 -11.57
CA GLU A 189 -8.55 -8.98 -12.19
C GLU A 189 -7.43 -8.17 -11.52
N GLN A 190 -6.26 -8.79 -11.39
CA GLN A 190 -5.08 -8.17 -10.80
C GLN A 190 -4.68 -6.85 -11.51
N LEU A 191 -4.78 -6.80 -12.84
CA LEU A 191 -4.43 -5.59 -13.61
C LEU A 191 -5.36 -4.42 -13.26
N VAL A 192 -6.65 -4.70 -13.09
CA VAL A 192 -7.63 -3.70 -12.66
C VAL A 192 -7.28 -3.13 -11.29
N LEU A 193 -6.81 -3.97 -10.35
CA LEU A 193 -6.38 -3.48 -9.04
C LEU A 193 -5.14 -2.58 -9.12
N TRP A 194 -4.18 -2.91 -9.97
CA TRP A 194 -3.01 -2.05 -10.19
C TRP A 194 -3.39 -0.71 -10.84
N ASP A 195 -4.33 -0.70 -11.78
CA ASP A 195 -4.86 0.53 -12.37
C ASP A 195 -5.58 1.41 -11.33
N ILE A 196 -6.26 0.79 -10.37
CA ILE A 196 -6.87 1.50 -9.23
C ILE A 196 -5.78 2.04 -8.30
N ALA A 197 -4.77 1.23 -7.97
CA ALA A 197 -3.65 1.61 -7.11
C ALA A 197 -2.87 2.81 -7.67
N GLU A 198 -2.56 2.79 -8.97
CA GLU A 198 -1.85 3.89 -9.64
C GLU A 198 -2.68 5.18 -9.61
N ARG A 199 -3.96 5.13 -9.97
CA ARG A 199 -4.85 6.31 -9.91
C ARG A 199 -4.98 6.84 -8.50
N MET A 200 -5.10 5.96 -7.52
CA MET A 200 -5.21 6.32 -6.11
C MET A 200 -3.92 7.00 -5.61
N TYR A 201 -2.76 6.49 -6.02
CA TYR A 201 -1.47 7.10 -5.74
C TYR A 201 -1.33 8.49 -6.35
N LEU A 202 -1.72 8.67 -7.62
CA LEU A 202 -1.70 9.98 -8.27
C LEU A 202 -2.65 10.98 -7.59
N LYS A 203 -3.84 10.53 -7.14
CA LYS A 203 -4.75 11.35 -6.34
C LYS A 203 -4.14 11.74 -5.00
N ALA A 204 -3.47 10.82 -4.32
CA ALA A 204 -2.82 11.10 -3.05
C ALA A 204 -1.60 12.03 -3.16
N LEU A 205 -0.94 12.06 -4.33
CA LEU A 205 0.08 13.07 -4.66
C LEU A 205 -0.52 14.45 -5.03
N GLY A 206 -1.83 14.54 -5.26
CA GLY A 206 -2.48 15.76 -5.75
C GLY A 206 -2.26 16.02 -7.24
N CYS A 207 -1.91 15.00 -8.03
CA CYS A 207 -1.58 15.15 -9.45
C CYS A 207 -2.77 15.01 -10.42
N TRP A 208 -4.02 14.93 -9.94
CA TRP A 208 -5.22 14.57 -10.72
C TRP A 208 -6.52 15.23 -10.25
#